data_AF-A0A1F7YIA4-F1
#
_entry.id   AF-A0A1F7YIA4-F1
#
_cell.length_a   1.000
_cell.length_b   1.000
_cell.length_c   1.000
_cell.angle_alpha   90.00
_cell.angle_beta   90.00
_cell.angle_gamma   90.00
#
_symmetry.space_group_name_H-M   'P 1'
#
loop_
_entity.id
_entity.type
_entity.pdbx_description
1 polymer ?
#
loop_
_entity_poly.entity_id
_entity_poly.type
_entity_poly.pdbx_seq_one_letter_code
_entity_poly.pdbx_strand_id
1 'polypeptide(L)'
;MGIFERIFYKSRFSRLAHLGYYLVILVLLISIVRNVSRIANLNKNIQEEEQSLVSLRKKNDELKKKVEEVKSDEFIEKQARDKLGLAKEGETVVVLPDGESLKKLAPLNNDESETLPDPNWKKWARLFGF
;
A
#
# COMPACT_ATOMS: atom_id res chain seq x y z
N MET A 1 -38.41 -26.42 -73.66
CA MET A 1 -37.04 -26.54 -73.12
C MET A 1 -36.70 -25.34 -72.20
N GLY A 2 -37.44 -25.09 -71.10
CA GLY A 2 -37.26 -23.83 -70.34
C GLY A 2 -37.74 -23.79 -68.89
N ILE A 3 -38.24 -24.90 -68.32
CA ILE A 3 -38.73 -24.93 -66.93
C ILE A 3 -37.60 -25.35 -65.97
N PHE A 4 -36.73 -26.28 -66.39
CA PHE A 4 -35.62 -26.79 -65.58
C PHE A 4 -34.53 -25.75 -65.31
N GLU A 5 -34.23 -24.85 -66.26
CA GLU A 5 -33.21 -23.81 -66.05
C GLU A 5 -33.65 -22.75 -65.01
N ARG A 6 -34.93 -22.37 -65.00
CA ARG A 6 -35.47 -21.41 -64.02
C ARG A 6 -35.40 -21.95 -62.58
N ILE A 7 -35.66 -23.24 -62.39
CA ILE A 7 -35.59 -23.91 -61.08
C ILE A 7 -34.15 -23.95 -60.58
N PHE A 8 -33.20 -24.31 -61.45
CA PHE A 8 -31.78 -24.32 -61.12
C PHE A 8 -31.25 -22.91 -60.78
N TYR A 9 -31.61 -21.90 -61.57
CA TYR A 9 -31.22 -20.51 -61.34
C TYR A 9 -31.77 -19.95 -60.01
N LYS A 10 -33.06 -20.19 -59.71
CA LYS A 10 -33.71 -19.77 -58.46
C LYS A 10 -33.08 -20.45 -57.22
N SER A 11 -32.68 -21.71 -57.33
CA SER A 11 -32.00 -22.46 -56.25
C SER A 11 -30.57 -22.00 -55.98
N ARG A 12 -29.83 -21.57 -57.01
CA ARG A 12 -28.47 -21.02 -56.85
C ARG A 12 -28.51 -19.60 -56.28
N PHE A 13 -29.43 -18.77 -56.77
CA PHE A 13 -29.61 -17.40 -56.30
C PHE A 13 -30.00 -17.31 -54.81
N SER A 14 -30.93 -18.14 -54.34
CA SER A 14 -31.30 -18.20 -52.92
C SER A 14 -30.15 -18.62 -52.00
N ARG A 15 -29.31 -19.59 -52.42
CA ARG A 15 -28.11 -19.98 -51.67
C ARG A 15 -27.08 -18.86 -51.56
N LEU A 16 -26.87 -18.10 -52.64
CA LEU A 16 -26.01 -16.91 -52.64
C LEU A 16 -26.56 -15.81 -51.71
N ALA A 17 -27.87 -15.58 -51.71
CA ALA A 17 -28.52 -14.62 -50.82
C ALA A 17 -28.37 -15.03 -49.34
N HIS A 18 -28.56 -16.30 -49.00
CA HIS A 18 -28.33 -16.80 -47.64
C HIS A 18 -26.86 -16.68 -47.23
N LEU A 19 -25.91 -16.97 -48.13
CA LEU A 19 -24.48 -16.80 -47.86
C LEU A 19 -24.14 -15.34 -47.53
N GLY A 20 -24.67 -14.39 -48.31
CA GLY A 20 -24.51 -12.96 -48.04
C GLY A 20 -25.14 -12.54 -46.71
N TYR A 21 -26.32 -13.06 -46.38
CA TYR A 21 -26.99 -12.82 -45.10
C TYR A 21 -26.14 -13.30 -43.91
N TYR A 22 -25.62 -14.53 -43.96
CA TYR A 22 -24.74 -15.05 -42.91
C TYR A 22 -23.42 -14.25 -42.80
N LEU A 23 -22.89 -13.77 -43.92
CA LEU A 23 -21.69 -12.92 -43.92
C LEU A 23 -21.96 -11.58 -43.22
N VAL A 24 -23.10 -10.94 -43.50
CA VAL A 24 -23.51 -9.69 -42.82
C VAL A 24 -23.67 -9.92 -41.32
N ILE A 25 -24.34 -11.01 -40.91
CA ILE A 25 -24.45 -11.38 -39.50
C ILE A 25 -23.07 -11.56 -38.87
N LEU A 26 -22.17 -12.27 -39.53
CA LEU A 26 -20.82 -12.52 -39.02
C LEU A 26 -20.05 -11.20 -38.80
N VAL A 27 -20.13 -10.26 -39.73
CA VAL A 27 -19.50 -8.94 -39.61
C VAL A 27 -20.09 -8.15 -38.45
N LEU A 28 -21.41 -8.17 -38.27
CA LEU A 28 -22.07 -7.51 -37.15
C LEU A 28 -21.66 -8.12 -35.81
N LEU A 29 -21.59 -9.45 -35.70
CA LEU A 29 -21.13 -10.13 -34.50
C LEU A 29 -19.69 -9.74 -34.14
N ILE A 30 -18.79 -9.72 -35.13
CA ILE A 30 -17.40 -9.28 -34.93
C ILE A 30 -17.36 -7.81 -34.47
N SER A 31 -18.18 -6.94 -35.04
CA SER A 31 -18.26 -5.53 -34.65
C SER A 31 -18.71 -5.36 -33.21
N ILE A 32 -19.76 -6.08 -32.80
CA ILE A 32 -20.28 -6.05 -31.42
C ILE A 32 -19.21 -6.52 -30.44
N VAL A 33 -18.56 -7.65 -30.71
CA VAL A 33 -17.50 -8.17 -29.83
C VAL A 33 -16.37 -7.17 -29.68
N ARG A 34 -15.91 -6.55 -30.78
CA ARG A 34 -14.84 -5.53 -30.73
C ARG A 34 -15.26 -4.30 -29.93
N ASN A 35 -16.49 -3.83 -30.09
CA ASN A 35 -17.00 -2.67 -29.35
C ASN A 35 -17.15 -2.96 -27.85
N VAL A 36 -17.69 -4.12 -27.49
CA VAL A 36 -17.84 -4.54 -26.09
C VAL A 36 -16.46 -4.65 -25.43
N SER A 37 -15.50 -5.30 -26.08
CA SER A 37 -14.13 -5.42 -25.56
C SER A 37 -13.46 -4.05 -25.39
N ARG A 38 -13.70 -3.11 -26.30
CA ARG A 38 -13.18 -1.74 -26.19
C ARG A 38 -13.74 -1.02 -24.96
N ILE A 39 -15.04 -1.10 -24.74
CA ILE A 39 -15.70 -0.49 -23.57
C ILE A 39 -15.20 -1.12 -22.28
N ALA A 40 -15.07 -2.46 -22.24
CA ALA A 40 -14.54 -3.16 -21.07
C ALA A 40 -13.12 -2.70 -20.72
N ASN A 41 -12.24 -2.57 -21.72
CA ASN A 41 -10.88 -2.07 -21.51
C ASN A 41 -10.86 -0.61 -21.05
N LEU A 42 -11.70 0.26 -21.62
CA LEU A 42 -11.81 1.65 -21.19
C LEU A 42 -12.25 1.77 -19.73
N ASN A 43 -13.28 1.01 -19.33
CA ASN A 43 -13.75 0.98 -17.95
C ASN A 43 -12.67 0.46 -16.99
N LYS A 44 -11.91 -0.55 -17.40
CA LYS A 44 -10.79 -1.07 -16.61
C LYS A 44 -9.71 0.01 -16.41
N ASN A 45 -9.33 0.71 -17.48
CA ASN A 45 -8.36 1.80 -17.39
C ASN A 45 -8.85 2.93 -16.48
N ILE A 46 -10.13 3.29 -16.56
CA ILE A 46 -10.73 4.30 -15.66
C ILE A 46 -10.63 3.85 -14.20
N GLN A 47 -10.97 2.60 -13.90
CA GLN A 47 -10.86 2.06 -12.54
C GLN A 47 -9.42 2.05 -12.03
N GLU A 48 -8.45 1.66 -12.85
CA GLU A 48 -7.02 1.67 -12.49
C GLU A 48 -6.53 3.11 -12.22
N GLU A 49 -6.96 4.07 -13.04
CA GLU A 49 -6.60 5.49 -12.87
C GLU A 49 -7.23 6.07 -11.60
N GLU A 50 -8.50 5.76 -11.32
CA GLU A 50 -9.20 6.17 -10.10
C GLU A 50 -8.53 5.60 -8.84
N GLN A 51 -8.16 4.31 -8.85
CA GLN A 51 -7.40 3.70 -7.76
C GLN A 51 -6.03 4.36 -7.59
N SER A 52 -5.37 4.69 -8.69
CA SER A 52 -4.09 5.40 -8.68
C SER A 52 -4.25 6.79 -8.05
N LEU A 53 -5.29 7.54 -8.41
CA LEU A 53 -5.61 8.84 -7.83
C LEU A 53 -5.90 8.75 -6.33
N VAL A 54 -6.68 7.76 -5.89
CA VAL A 54 -6.98 7.53 -4.46
C VAL A 54 -5.68 7.25 -3.69
N SER A 55 -4.80 6.39 -4.24
CA SER A 55 -3.52 6.06 -3.64
C SER A 55 -2.59 7.28 -3.54
N LEU A 56 -2.56 8.12 -4.58
CA LEU A 56 -1.76 9.33 -4.62
C LEU A 56 -2.26 10.38 -3.64
N ARG A 57 -3.58 10.55 -3.51
CA ARG A 57 -4.18 11.45 -2.51
C ARG A 57 -3.85 11.00 -1.10
N LYS A 58 -4.00 9.71 -0.80
CA LYS A 58 -3.62 9.16 0.50
C LYS A 58 -2.15 9.40 0.83
N LYS A 59 -1.24 9.13 -0.12
CA LYS A 59 0.19 9.43 0.02
C LYS A 59 0.44 10.92 0.25
N ASN A 60 -0.25 11.79 -0.47
CA ASN A 60 -0.13 13.23 -0.30
C ASN A 60 -0.55 13.68 1.11
N ASP A 61 -1.66 13.16 1.62
CA ASP A 61 -2.16 13.47 2.96
C ASP A 61 -1.22 12.94 4.05
N GLU A 62 -0.69 11.72 3.89
CA GLU A 62 0.33 11.17 4.79
C GLU A 62 1.60 12.02 4.79
N LEU A 63 2.06 12.47 3.62
CA LEU A 63 3.24 13.35 3.51
C LEU A 63 2.99 14.71 4.15
N LYS A 64 1.80 15.29 3.97
CA LYS A 64 1.43 16.56 4.64
C LYS A 64 1.47 16.43 6.16
N LYS A 65 0.91 15.34 6.71
CA LYS A 65 0.98 15.07 8.16
C LYS A 65 2.41 14.94 8.65
N LYS A 66 3.28 14.24 7.92
CA LYS A 66 4.71 14.15 8.27
C LYS A 66 5.40 15.51 8.21
N VAL A 67 5.05 16.36 7.26
CA VAL A 67 5.59 17.71 7.19
C VAL A 67 5.15 18.55 8.39
N GLU A 68 3.89 18.44 8.81
CA GLU A 68 3.39 19.10 10.02
C GLU A 68 4.08 18.58 11.28
N GLU A 69 4.25 17.27 11.40
CA GLU A 69 4.96 16.62 12.51
C GLU A 69 6.41 17.11 12.60
N VAL A 70 7.15 17.10 11.49
CA VAL A 70 8.56 17.55 11.46
C VAL A 70 8.71 19.04 11.74
N LYS A 71 7.67 19.85 11.45
CA LYS A 71 7.64 21.28 11.77
C LYS A 71 7.21 21.57 13.21
N SER A 72 6.71 20.57 13.95
CA SER A 72 6.28 20.77 15.33
C SER A 72 7.46 21.08 16.24
N ASP A 73 7.23 21.92 17.25
CA ASP A 73 8.24 22.28 18.24
C ASP A 73 8.75 21.06 19.00
N GLU A 74 7.90 20.06 19.24
CA GLU A 74 8.28 18.80 19.88
C GLU A 74 9.28 18.02 19.05
N PHE A 75 9.07 17.91 17.73
CA PHE A 75 10.02 17.25 16.85
C PHE A 75 11.34 18.02 16.77
N ILE A 76 11.29 19.35 16.67
CA ILE A 76 12.47 20.22 16.64
C ILE A 76 13.26 20.06 17.94
N GLU A 77 12.59 20.11 19.08
CA GLU A 77 13.19 19.92 20.40
C GLU A 77 13.82 18.53 20.53
N LYS A 78 13.11 17.48 20.09
CA LYS A 78 13.66 16.12 20.07
C LYS A 78 14.92 16.01 19.22
N GLN A 79 14.92 16.59 18.02
CA GLN A 79 16.13 16.61 17.18
C GLN A 79 17.26 17.43 17.83
N ALA A 80 16.96 18.56 18.46
CA ALA A 80 17.95 19.37 19.18
C ALA A 80 18.57 18.59 20.36
N ARG A 81 17.77 17.86 21.13
CA ARG A 81 18.24 16.99 22.21
C ARG A 81 19.06 15.81 21.69
N ASP A 82 18.52 15.07 20.72
CA ASP A 82 19.10 13.81 20.24
C ASP A 82 20.34 14.02 19.35
N LYS A 83 20.35 15.07 18.52
CA LYS A 83 21.43 15.30 17.54
C LYS A 83 22.46 16.31 17.99
N LEU A 84 22.04 17.33 18.73
CA LEU A 84 22.91 18.44 19.12
C LEU A 84 23.25 18.41 20.61
N GLY A 85 22.63 17.51 21.39
CA GLY A 85 22.82 17.44 22.84
C GLY A 85 22.37 18.71 23.55
N LEU A 86 21.48 19.49 22.94
CA LEU A 86 20.99 20.75 23.49
C LEU A 86 19.91 20.48 24.55
N ALA A 87 19.91 21.29 25.60
CA ALA A 87 18.95 21.24 26.68
C ALA A 87 18.41 22.65 26.97
N LYS A 88 17.20 22.76 27.52
CA LYS A 88 16.59 24.05 27.88
C LYS A 88 17.26 24.63 29.12
N GLU A 89 17.00 25.92 29.37
CA GLU A 89 17.45 26.57 30.61
C GLU A 89 16.93 25.82 31.84
N GLY A 90 17.84 25.48 32.76
CA GLY A 90 17.54 24.68 33.96
C GLY A 90 17.73 23.17 33.80
N GLU A 91 18.04 22.67 32.59
CA GLU A 91 18.36 21.26 32.37
C GLU A 91 19.88 21.02 32.35
N THR A 92 20.32 19.85 32.83
CA THR A 92 21.75 19.44 32.84
C THR A 92 21.98 18.32 31.85
N VAL A 93 22.88 18.52 30.89
CA VAL A 93 23.31 17.48 29.95
C VAL A 93 24.33 16.57 30.62
N VAL A 94 24.01 15.28 30.76
CA VAL A 94 24.91 14.27 31.35
C VAL A 94 25.57 13.47 30.22
N VAL A 95 26.90 13.56 30.12
CA VAL A 95 27.69 12.72 29.21
C VAL A 95 28.22 11.53 30.00
N LEU A 96 27.78 10.34 29.63
CA LEU A 96 28.22 9.10 30.27
C LEU A 96 29.59 8.67 29.72
N PRO A 97 30.53 8.25 30.58
CA PRO A 97 31.77 7.62 30.15
C PRO A 97 31.49 6.28 29.45
N ASP A 98 32.51 5.70 28.85
CA ASP A 98 32.42 4.43 28.14
C ASP A 98 31.93 3.28 29.03
N GLY A 99 31.34 2.25 28.39
CA GLY A 99 30.65 1.17 29.09
C GLY A 99 31.52 0.40 30.09
N GLU A 100 32.83 0.31 29.87
CA GLU A 100 33.75 -0.29 30.83
C GLU A 100 33.94 0.56 32.08
N SER A 101 34.05 1.88 31.91
CA SER A 101 34.10 2.83 33.03
C SER A 101 32.79 2.85 33.80
N LEU A 102 31.65 2.76 33.12
CA LEU A 102 30.33 2.66 33.77
C LEU A 102 30.16 1.39 34.61
N LYS A 103 30.65 0.25 34.11
CA LYS A 103 30.62 -1.02 34.86
C LYS A 103 31.47 -0.95 36.14
N LYS A 104 32.59 -0.23 36.13
CA LYS A 104 33.45 -0.02 37.31
C LYS A 104 32.83 0.91 38.34
N LEU A 105 31.93 1.79 37.93
CA LEU A 105 31.19 2.71 38.81
C LEU A 105 29.91 2.09 39.38
N ALA A 106 29.45 0.96 38.82
CA ALA A 106 28.34 0.21 39.37
C ALA A 106 28.75 -0.40 40.73
N PRO A 107 27.85 -0.43 41.73
CA PRO A 107 28.15 -1.06 43.01
C PRO A 107 28.54 -2.52 42.79
N LEU A 108 29.71 -2.90 43.34
CA LEU A 108 30.21 -4.28 43.40
C LEU A 108 29.33 -5.10 44.35
N ASN A 109 28.10 -5.41 43.93
CA ASN A 109 27.32 -6.43 44.61
C ASN A 109 27.78 -7.77 44.05
N ASN A 110 28.42 -8.58 44.89
CA ASN A 110 28.89 -9.94 44.61
C ASN A 110 27.77 -10.96 44.30
N ASP A 111 26.55 -10.49 44.03
CA ASP A 111 25.37 -11.31 43.77
C ASP A 111 25.10 -11.38 42.25
N GLU A 112 26.14 -11.65 41.47
CA GLU A 112 25.98 -12.11 40.08
C GLU A 112 25.50 -13.57 40.09
N SER A 113 24.28 -13.81 40.53
CA SER A 113 23.55 -14.97 40.03
C SER A 113 23.17 -14.65 38.58
N GLU A 114 23.57 -15.48 37.62
CA GLU A 114 23.17 -15.45 36.19
C GLU A 114 21.63 -15.55 35.97
N THR A 115 20.84 -15.43 37.03
CA THR A 115 19.38 -15.42 36.97
C THR A 115 18.87 -14.01 36.82
N LEU A 116 17.99 -13.82 35.84
CA LEU A 116 17.25 -12.57 35.64
C LEU A 116 16.67 -12.09 36.99
N PRO A 117 16.84 -10.81 37.35
CA PRO A 117 16.35 -10.29 38.62
C PRO A 117 14.83 -10.45 38.73
N ASP A 118 14.33 -10.58 39.96
CA ASP A 118 12.89 -10.64 40.24
C ASP A 118 12.15 -9.54 39.44
N PRO A 119 11.11 -9.89 38.65
CA PRO A 119 10.39 -8.92 37.84
C PRO A 119 9.76 -7.82 38.72
N ASN A 120 9.67 -6.60 38.18
CA ASN A 120 9.35 -5.39 38.96
C ASN A 120 8.08 -5.55 39.82
N TRP A 121 7.03 -6.22 39.33
CA TRP A 121 5.79 -6.45 40.07
C TRP A 121 5.98 -7.22 41.39
N LYS A 122 6.92 -8.18 41.44
CA LYS A 122 7.22 -8.99 42.63
C LYS A 122 7.93 -8.16 43.70
N LYS A 123 8.76 -7.19 43.27
CA LYS A 123 9.40 -6.22 44.17
C LYS A 123 8.36 -5.29 44.80
N TRP A 124 7.41 -4.81 43.99
CA TRP A 124 6.29 -3.99 44.47
C TRP A 124 5.38 -4.76 45.44
N ALA A 125 5.12 -6.05 45.19
CA ALA A 125 4.38 -6.90 46.11
C ALA A 125 5.03 -7.04 47.48
N ARG A 126 6.34 -7.29 47.49
CA ARG A 126 7.11 -7.33 48.73
C ARG A 126 7.10 -6.00 49.49
N LEU A 127 7.15 -4.87 48.76
CA LEU A 127 7.17 -3.53 49.35
C LEU A 127 5.83 -3.14 49.98
N PHE A 128 4.72 -3.49 49.31
CA PHE A 128 3.37 -3.06 49.70
C PHE A 128 2.53 -4.15 50.37
N GLY A 129 3.10 -5.34 50.60
CA GLY A 129 2.52 -6.36 51.47
C GLY A 129 1.32 -7.10 50.88
N PHE A 130 1.30 -7.33 49.58
CA PHE A 130 0.35 -8.23 48.92
C PHE A 130 0.98 -9.56 48.52
#